data_AF-A0A1V9YKH5-F1
#
_entry.id   AF-A0A1V9YKH5-F1
#
_cell.length_a   1.000
_cell.length_b   1.000
_cell.length_c   1.000
_cell.angle_alpha   90.00
_cell.angle_beta   90.00
_cell.angle_gamma   90.00
#
_symmetry.space_group_name_H-M   'P 1'
#
loop_
_entity.id
_entity.type
_entity.pdbx_description
1 polymer ?
#
loop_
_entity_poly.entity_id
_entity_poly.type
_entity_poly.pdbx_seq_one_letter_code
_entity_poly.pdbx_strand_id
1 'polypeptide(L)'
;MRAIHREPVVRQYYANVCSCGYLLSWASLITTILLPLLLVYNPTTFWPRSVPYKEQPNVDFLYQVLLVAEGTAVDSNGNVAGFSAFWSSLPSSINQLAAGTLRPGQIKSYSEDDNSDGVTDRLSLQLSMPIHVGEAIHKASLLVVLNTSLRTNAQLDMDAVALISHASPLPAISLYTVCDLELSVKSPLALTTEVQTPYASAAVLNVSNIIHANDLRLERFVLAQNRRENKAIVRQQQHVWIQDANGVAVANRVFVMNATINVPTADISYIPTFYQTLQTGWIQVSCTFGHG
;
A
#
# COMPACT_ATOMS: atom_id res chain seq x y z
N MET A 1 -45.76 -32.27 63.99
CA MET A 1 -44.53 -33.09 63.93
C MET A 1 -43.44 -32.29 63.24
N ARG A 2 -42.26 -32.16 63.85
CA ARG A 2 -41.14 -31.34 63.36
C ARG A 2 -40.13 -32.29 62.71
N ALA A 3 -39.88 -32.13 61.41
CA ALA A 3 -38.85 -32.90 60.71
C ALA A 3 -37.47 -32.47 61.24
N ILE A 4 -36.73 -33.39 61.83
CA ILE A 4 -35.47 -33.13 62.55
C ILE A 4 -34.26 -33.31 61.63
N HIS A 5 -34.39 -34.16 60.61
CA HIS A 5 -33.32 -34.46 59.68
C HIS A 5 -33.89 -34.88 58.33
N ARG A 6 -33.29 -34.37 57.25
CA ARG A 6 -33.66 -34.69 55.88
C ARG A 6 -32.38 -34.66 55.07
N GLU A 7 -31.92 -35.82 54.64
CA GLU A 7 -30.81 -35.93 53.69
C GLU A 7 -31.37 -36.16 52.27
N PRO A 8 -30.77 -35.54 51.23
CA PRO A 8 -31.11 -35.86 49.86
C PRO A 8 -30.48 -37.19 49.45
N VAL A 9 -31.31 -38.20 49.16
CA VAL A 9 -30.83 -39.46 48.57
C VAL A 9 -30.47 -39.20 47.11
N VAL A 10 -29.17 -39.12 46.81
CA VAL A 10 -28.65 -38.97 45.46
C VAL A 10 -28.57 -40.37 44.82
N ARG A 11 -29.52 -40.71 43.94
CA ARG A 11 -29.43 -41.92 43.11
C ARG A 11 -28.70 -41.61 41.81
N GLN A 12 -27.57 -42.29 41.59
CA GLN A 12 -26.81 -42.24 40.35
C GLN A 12 -27.37 -43.28 39.37
N TYR A 13 -27.81 -42.83 38.19
CA TYR A 13 -28.34 -43.68 37.13
C TYR A 13 -27.28 -43.84 36.04
N TYR A 14 -26.85 -45.08 35.79
CA TYR A 14 -25.90 -45.40 34.74
C TYR A 14 -26.64 -45.99 33.54
N ALA A 15 -26.44 -45.41 32.36
CA ALA A 15 -27.00 -45.93 31.10
C ALA A 15 -25.90 -46.65 30.31
N ASN A 16 -26.26 -47.74 29.63
CA ASN A 16 -25.36 -48.46 28.72
C ASN A 16 -25.19 -47.67 27.39
N VAL A 17 -24.04 -47.81 26.72
CA VAL A 17 -23.58 -46.95 25.60
C VAL A 17 -24.53 -46.94 24.38
N CYS A 18 -25.43 -47.93 24.27
CA CYS A 18 -26.40 -48.06 23.17
C CYS A 18 -27.87 -48.00 23.65
N SER A 19 -28.15 -47.30 24.76
CA SER A 19 -29.52 -47.12 25.28
C SER A 19 -30.13 -45.80 24.83
N CYS A 20 -31.47 -45.75 24.70
CA CYS A 20 -32.22 -44.54 24.35
C CYS A 20 -31.94 -43.38 25.33
N GLY A 21 -31.70 -43.67 26.61
CA GLY A 21 -31.31 -42.67 27.60
C GLY A 21 -29.91 -42.07 27.37
N TYR A 22 -28.97 -42.84 26.83
CA TYR A 22 -27.64 -42.36 26.46
C TYR A 22 -27.72 -41.43 25.23
N LEU A 23 -28.54 -41.80 24.24
CA LEU A 23 -28.83 -40.95 23.09
C LEU A 23 -29.54 -39.64 23.50
N LEU A 24 -30.52 -39.70 24.41
CA LEU A 24 -31.19 -38.50 24.93
C LEU A 24 -30.22 -37.60 25.69
N SER A 25 -29.32 -38.17 26.49
CA SER A 25 -28.28 -37.41 27.18
C SER A 25 -27.36 -36.69 26.19
N TRP A 26 -26.90 -37.38 25.14
CA TRP A 26 -26.09 -36.78 24.08
C TRP A 26 -26.86 -35.72 23.30
N ALA A 27 -28.13 -35.96 22.95
CA ALA A 27 -28.98 -34.99 22.29
C ALA A 27 -29.15 -33.73 23.17
N SER A 28 -29.41 -33.89 24.47
CA SER A 28 -29.53 -32.77 25.40
C SER A 28 -28.23 -31.98 25.53
N LEU A 29 -27.08 -32.64 25.53
CA LEU A 29 -25.76 -32.02 25.56
C LEU A 29 -25.50 -31.23 24.26
N ILE A 30 -25.78 -31.84 23.11
CA ILE A 30 -25.67 -31.19 21.79
C ILE A 30 -26.60 -29.99 21.71
N THR A 31 -27.86 -30.10 22.13
CA THR A 31 -28.80 -28.98 22.15
C THR A 31 -28.33 -27.87 23.08
N THR A 32 -27.79 -28.20 24.25
CA THR A 32 -27.25 -27.20 25.19
C THR A 32 -26.05 -26.45 24.61
N ILE A 33 -25.26 -27.07 23.72
CA ILE A 33 -24.15 -26.41 23.01
C ILE A 33 -24.63 -25.63 21.78
N LEU A 34 -25.53 -26.19 20.97
CA LEU A 34 -25.97 -25.59 19.70
C LEU A 34 -27.00 -24.48 19.88
N LEU A 35 -27.89 -24.57 20.86
CA LEU A 35 -28.94 -23.58 21.11
C LEU A 35 -28.38 -22.18 21.41
N PRO A 36 -27.38 -22.00 22.30
CA PRO A 36 -26.76 -20.69 22.48
C PRO A 36 -26.01 -20.20 21.24
N LEU A 37 -25.39 -21.10 20.46
CA LEU A 37 -24.71 -20.76 19.21
C LEU A 37 -25.69 -20.21 18.16
N LEU A 38 -26.94 -20.70 18.14
CA LEU A 38 -28.00 -20.20 17.28
C LEU A 38 -28.68 -18.94 17.82
N LEU A 39 -28.90 -18.83 19.13
CA LEU A 39 -29.58 -17.68 19.75
C LEU A 39 -28.74 -16.40 19.74
N VAL A 40 -27.41 -16.52 19.81
CA VAL A 40 -26.47 -15.39 19.76
C VAL A 40 -26.03 -15.07 18.32
N TYR A 41 -26.74 -15.57 17.31
CA TYR A 41 -26.39 -15.38 15.90
C TYR A 41 -26.55 -13.90 15.47
N ASN A 42 -25.54 -13.10 15.79
CA ASN A 42 -25.30 -11.80 15.20
C ASN A 42 -24.27 -12.00 14.07
N PRO A 43 -24.69 -11.87 12.79
CA PRO A 43 -23.84 -12.22 11.65
C PRO A 43 -22.58 -11.34 11.54
N THR A 44 -22.56 -10.17 12.18
CA THR A 44 -21.43 -9.25 12.16
C THR A 44 -20.38 -9.55 13.24
N THR A 45 -20.80 -10.12 14.37
CA THR A 45 -19.94 -10.30 15.55
C THR A 45 -19.47 -11.75 15.64
N PHE A 46 -20.34 -12.72 15.32
CA PHE A 46 -20.05 -14.15 15.48
C PHE A 46 -19.24 -14.72 14.31
N TRP A 47 -19.52 -14.24 13.09
CA TRP A 47 -18.80 -14.62 11.87
C TRP A 47 -18.19 -13.38 11.19
N PRO A 48 -17.19 -12.71 11.81
CA PRO A 48 -16.51 -11.58 11.19
C PRO A 48 -16.01 -11.98 9.80
N ARG A 49 -16.38 -11.20 8.79
CA ARG A 49 -15.91 -11.39 7.41
C ARG A 49 -14.49 -10.87 7.21
N SER A 50 -14.09 -9.91 8.04
CA SER A 50 -12.75 -9.34 8.05
C SER A 50 -12.38 -8.88 9.45
N VAL A 51 -11.10 -8.99 9.78
CA VAL A 51 -10.52 -8.51 11.03
C VAL A 51 -9.51 -7.40 10.69
N PRO A 52 -9.68 -6.17 11.21
CA PRO A 52 -8.73 -5.10 10.99
C PRO A 52 -7.48 -5.28 11.84
N TYR A 53 -6.33 -4.90 11.31
CA TYR A 53 -5.06 -4.81 12.01
C TYR A 53 -4.21 -3.69 11.40
N LYS A 54 -3.24 -3.23 12.18
CA LYS A 54 -2.30 -2.20 11.76
C LYS A 54 -0.96 -2.82 11.47
N GLU A 55 -0.41 -2.51 10.30
CA GLU A 55 0.94 -2.92 9.91
C GLU A 55 1.58 -1.81 9.07
N GLN A 56 2.86 -1.54 9.32
CA GLN A 56 3.65 -0.69 8.46
C GLN A 56 4.21 -1.54 7.33
N PRO A 57 3.90 -1.21 6.06
CA PRO A 57 4.42 -1.98 4.94
C PRO A 57 5.92 -1.76 4.80
N ASN A 58 6.67 -2.82 4.49
CA ASN A 58 8.06 -2.67 4.13
C ASN A 58 8.17 -2.24 2.66
N VAL A 59 8.82 -1.10 2.43
CA VAL A 59 8.93 -0.46 1.12
C VAL A 59 10.38 -0.47 0.67
N ASP A 60 10.65 -1.21 -0.39
CA ASP A 60 11.98 -1.31 -0.99
C ASP A 60 12.05 -0.48 -2.27
N PHE A 61 13.09 0.33 -2.42
CA PHE A 61 13.30 1.11 -3.63
C PHE A 61 13.95 0.26 -4.73
N LEU A 62 13.27 0.11 -5.88
CA LEU A 62 13.75 -0.73 -6.99
C LEU A 62 14.74 -0.02 -7.92
N TYR A 63 15.21 1.18 -7.57
CA TYR A 63 16.13 2.00 -8.39
C TYR A 63 15.62 2.32 -9.80
N GLN A 64 14.32 2.22 -10.03
CA GLN A 64 13.66 2.55 -11.29
C GLN A 64 12.85 3.82 -11.12
N VAL A 65 13.27 4.87 -11.82
CA VAL A 65 12.70 6.22 -11.69
C VAL A 65 12.60 6.86 -13.07
N LEU A 66 11.48 7.55 -13.29
CA LEU A 66 11.24 8.37 -14.48
C LEU A 66 10.94 9.80 -14.03
N LEU A 67 11.61 10.76 -14.64
CA LEU A 67 11.41 12.18 -14.42
C LEU A 67 11.01 12.83 -15.74
N VAL A 68 9.90 13.56 -15.71
CA VAL A 68 9.40 14.36 -16.82
C VAL A 68 9.30 15.80 -16.33
N ALA A 69 10.11 16.68 -16.89
CA ALA A 69 9.94 18.13 -16.74
C ALA A 69 9.35 18.72 -18.00
N GLU A 70 8.39 19.63 -17.83
CA GLU A 70 7.72 20.32 -18.92
C GLU A 70 7.82 21.82 -18.67
N GLY A 71 8.00 22.56 -19.75
CA GLY A 71 8.35 23.96 -19.64
C GLY A 71 8.22 24.72 -20.94
N THR A 72 8.72 25.95 -20.92
CA THR A 72 8.82 26.83 -22.08
C THR A 72 10.29 27.05 -22.42
N ALA A 73 10.60 27.05 -23.71
CA ALA A 73 11.91 27.34 -24.25
C ALA A 73 11.80 28.58 -25.13
N VAL A 74 12.65 29.56 -24.88
CA VAL A 74 12.78 30.76 -25.70
C VAL A 74 13.92 30.55 -26.68
N ASP A 75 13.60 30.53 -27.96
CA ASP A 75 14.61 30.45 -29.02
C ASP A 75 15.35 31.78 -29.18
N SER A 76 16.49 31.77 -29.88
CA SER A 76 17.32 32.95 -30.15
C SER A 76 16.54 34.07 -30.88
N ASN A 77 15.44 33.73 -31.55
CA ASN A 77 14.55 34.63 -32.27
C ASN A 77 13.42 35.21 -31.39
N GLY A 78 13.39 34.90 -30.09
CA GLY A 78 12.35 35.35 -29.14
C GLY A 78 11.04 34.56 -29.21
N ASN A 79 10.98 33.49 -30.00
CA ASN A 79 9.80 32.61 -30.07
C ASN A 79 9.74 31.70 -28.85
N VAL A 80 8.56 31.58 -28.25
CA VAL A 80 8.31 30.70 -27.10
C VAL A 80 7.72 29.38 -27.60
N ALA A 81 8.44 28.28 -27.39
CA ALA A 81 7.99 26.92 -27.68
C ALA A 81 7.83 26.10 -26.39
N GLY A 82 6.89 25.16 -26.36
CA GLY A 82 6.81 24.18 -25.28
C GLY A 82 7.91 23.14 -25.43
N PHE A 83 8.58 22.78 -24.33
CA PHE A 83 9.53 21.68 -24.32
C PHE A 83 9.17 20.66 -23.24
N SER A 84 9.60 19.41 -23.46
CA SER A 84 9.54 18.33 -22.49
C SER A 84 10.93 17.72 -22.38
N ALA A 85 11.43 17.62 -21.15
CA ALA A 85 12.67 16.97 -20.79
C ALA A 85 12.35 15.66 -20.08
N PHE A 86 12.91 14.57 -20.58
CA PHE A 86 12.77 13.23 -20.04
C PHE A 86 14.10 12.74 -19.46
N TRP A 87 14.06 12.13 -18.30
CA TRP A 87 15.18 11.40 -17.73
C TRP A 87 14.67 10.12 -17.07
N SER A 88 15.43 9.03 -17.17
CA SER A 88 15.11 7.82 -16.42
C SER A 88 16.37 7.05 -16.03
N SER A 89 16.27 6.26 -14.97
CA SER A 89 17.29 5.28 -14.56
C SER A 89 17.14 3.93 -15.25
N LEU A 90 16.21 3.79 -16.20
CA LEU A 90 15.97 2.56 -16.93
C LEU A 90 17.12 2.21 -17.89
N PRO A 91 17.20 0.97 -18.39
CA PRO A 91 18.21 0.57 -19.36
C PRO A 91 18.25 1.48 -20.59
N SER A 92 19.44 1.59 -21.20
CA SER A 92 19.68 2.49 -22.35
C SER A 92 18.77 2.23 -23.54
N SER A 93 18.34 0.98 -23.76
CA SER A 93 17.36 0.62 -24.81
C SER A 93 16.04 1.37 -24.66
N ILE A 94 15.58 1.59 -23.43
CA ILE A 94 14.35 2.31 -23.14
C ILE A 94 14.56 3.82 -23.28
N ASN A 95 15.69 4.34 -22.80
CA ASN A 95 16.03 5.75 -22.94
C ASN A 95 16.13 6.19 -24.42
N GLN A 96 16.54 5.29 -25.32
CA GLN A 96 16.56 5.54 -26.76
C GLN A 96 15.16 5.79 -27.35
N LEU A 97 14.09 5.20 -26.76
CA LEU A 97 12.72 5.47 -27.19
C LEU A 97 12.29 6.93 -26.94
N ALA A 98 12.93 7.59 -25.98
CA ALA A 98 12.72 9.00 -25.64
C ALA A 98 13.86 9.91 -26.10
N ALA A 99 14.69 9.48 -27.07
CA ALA A 99 15.91 10.17 -27.46
C ALA A 99 15.72 11.66 -27.84
N GLY A 100 14.55 12.04 -28.37
CA GLY A 100 14.24 13.42 -28.74
C GLY A 100 14.06 14.39 -27.55
N THR A 101 13.74 13.88 -26.37
CA THR A 101 13.50 14.67 -25.14
C THR A 101 14.45 14.29 -24.01
N LEU A 102 15.33 13.30 -24.23
CA LEU A 102 16.24 12.77 -23.22
C LEU A 102 17.27 13.82 -22.77
N ARG A 103 17.38 14.00 -21.46
CA ARG A 103 18.41 14.82 -20.82
C ARG A 103 19.29 13.95 -19.92
N PRO A 104 20.59 14.24 -19.78
CA PRO A 104 21.41 13.60 -18.75
C PRO A 104 20.97 14.08 -17.37
N GLY A 105 20.99 13.21 -16.37
CA GLY A 105 20.57 13.56 -15.01
C GLY A 105 21.22 12.63 -14.00
N GLN A 106 21.19 13.03 -12.74
CA GLN A 106 21.74 12.28 -11.61
C GLN A 106 20.67 12.09 -10.55
N ILE A 107 20.74 10.95 -9.87
CA ILE A 107 19.86 10.61 -8.75
C ILE A 107 20.70 10.25 -7.54
N LYS A 108 20.26 10.71 -6.37
CA LYS A 108 20.72 10.27 -5.06
C LYS A 108 19.50 9.78 -4.30
N SER A 109 19.62 8.63 -3.66
CA SER A 109 18.56 8.04 -2.85
C SER A 109 19.12 7.57 -1.53
N TYR A 110 18.38 7.77 -0.45
CA TYR A 110 18.67 7.15 0.83
C TYR A 110 17.36 6.83 1.54
N SER A 111 17.38 5.72 2.29
CA SER A 111 16.28 5.29 3.15
C SER A 111 16.65 5.57 4.60
N GLU A 112 15.71 6.08 5.37
CA GLU A 112 15.82 6.28 6.81
C GLU A 112 14.88 5.33 7.55
N ASP A 113 15.37 4.82 8.67
CA ASP A 113 14.66 4.02 9.66
C ASP A 113 14.85 4.77 10.98
N ASP A 114 13.85 5.57 11.37
CA ASP A 114 13.91 6.48 12.51
C ASP A 114 13.80 5.70 13.83
N ASN A 115 13.12 4.56 13.82
CA ASN A 115 12.81 3.76 15.01
C ASN A 115 13.74 2.52 15.18
N SER A 116 14.60 2.25 14.19
CA SER A 116 15.53 1.11 14.12
C SER A 116 14.87 -0.27 14.18
N ASP A 117 13.66 -0.42 13.62
CA ASP A 117 12.94 -1.70 13.55
C ASP A 117 13.26 -2.53 12.29
N GLY A 118 14.09 -1.98 11.39
CA GLY A 118 14.48 -2.61 10.14
C GLY A 118 13.50 -2.40 8.98
N VAL A 119 12.47 -1.57 9.17
CA VAL A 119 11.50 -1.15 8.14
C VAL A 119 11.81 0.27 7.71
N THR A 120 11.68 0.54 6.40
CA THR A 120 11.91 1.90 5.88
C THR A 120 10.77 2.83 6.31
N ASP A 121 11.09 3.87 7.10
CA ASP A 121 10.15 4.93 7.49
C ASP A 121 10.07 6.04 6.45
N ARG A 122 11.22 6.44 5.89
CA ARG A 122 11.30 7.49 4.86
C ARG A 122 12.22 7.11 3.73
N LEU A 123 11.78 7.39 2.51
CA LEU A 123 12.60 7.32 1.30
C LEU A 123 12.81 8.73 0.75
N SER A 124 14.06 9.19 0.78
CA SER A 124 14.44 10.51 0.27
C SER A 124 15.20 10.37 -1.04
N LEU A 125 14.70 11.08 -2.05
CA LEU A 125 15.21 11.10 -3.42
C LEU A 125 15.59 12.53 -3.80
N GLN A 126 16.78 12.69 -4.34
CA GLN A 126 17.25 13.93 -4.93
C GLN A 126 17.63 13.67 -6.38
N LEU A 127 16.91 14.32 -7.30
CA LEU A 127 17.16 14.26 -8.73
C LEU A 127 17.66 15.61 -9.22
N SER A 128 18.68 15.60 -10.07
CA SER A 128 19.20 16.81 -10.70
C SER A 128 19.28 16.63 -12.21
N MET A 129 18.76 17.61 -12.96
CA MET A 129 18.86 17.66 -14.43
C MET A 129 19.34 19.04 -14.90
N PRO A 130 20.22 19.13 -15.90
CA PRO A 130 20.65 20.40 -16.46
C PRO A 130 19.54 21.04 -17.31
N ILE A 131 19.47 22.36 -17.25
CA ILE A 131 18.54 23.21 -18.00
C ILE A 131 19.35 23.99 -19.04
N HIS A 132 18.88 24.05 -20.28
CA HIS A 132 19.56 24.86 -21.31
C HIS A 132 19.23 26.35 -21.15
N VAL A 133 20.05 27.19 -21.76
CA VAL A 133 19.78 28.63 -21.86
C VAL A 133 18.47 28.83 -22.60
N GLY A 134 17.59 29.70 -22.09
CA GLY A 134 16.28 29.91 -22.70
C GLY A 134 15.18 28.98 -22.18
N GLU A 135 15.51 27.93 -21.42
CA GLU A 135 14.53 26.97 -20.87
C GLU A 135 14.05 27.34 -19.45
N ALA A 136 12.75 27.22 -19.24
CA ALA A 136 12.03 27.49 -18.00
C ALA A 136 11.09 26.32 -17.66
N ILE A 137 11.31 25.66 -16.53
CA ILE A 137 10.50 24.51 -16.09
C ILE A 137 9.29 25.00 -15.31
N HIS A 138 8.10 24.56 -15.73
CA HIS A 138 6.82 24.89 -15.12
C HIS A 138 6.16 23.70 -14.45
N LYS A 139 6.46 22.48 -14.89
CA LYS A 139 5.90 21.27 -14.31
C LYS A 139 6.98 20.20 -14.19
N ALA A 140 6.99 19.50 -13.07
CA ALA A 140 7.85 18.36 -12.85
C ALA A 140 7.00 17.19 -12.37
N SER A 141 7.19 16.04 -12.99
CA SER A 141 6.50 14.79 -12.65
C SER A 141 7.54 13.68 -12.47
N LEU A 142 7.57 13.12 -11.28
CA LEU A 142 8.46 12.05 -10.86
C LEU A 142 7.63 10.79 -10.63
N LEU A 143 8.04 9.71 -11.28
CA LEU A 143 7.50 8.39 -11.09
C LEU A 143 8.60 7.51 -10.49
N VAL A 144 8.33 6.96 -9.33
CA VAL A 144 9.25 6.09 -8.59
C VAL A 144 8.62 4.70 -8.51
N VAL A 145 9.34 3.67 -8.93
CA VAL A 145 8.90 2.29 -8.76
C VAL A 145 9.46 1.74 -7.45
N LEU A 146 8.58 1.15 -6.66
CA LEU A 146 8.83 0.63 -5.34
C LEU A 146 8.35 -0.82 -5.28
N ASN A 147 8.88 -1.61 -4.37
CA ASN A 147 8.25 -2.84 -3.95
C ASN A 147 7.62 -2.65 -2.57
N THR A 148 6.43 -3.19 -2.34
CA THR A 148 5.71 -3.06 -1.07
C THR A 148 5.34 -4.44 -0.57
N SER A 149 5.85 -4.79 0.61
CA SER A 149 5.63 -6.09 1.24
C SER A 149 5.01 -5.98 2.64
N LEU A 150 4.08 -6.88 2.93
CA LEU A 150 3.47 -7.11 4.24
C LEU A 150 3.95 -8.46 4.78
N ARG A 151 4.20 -8.56 6.09
CA ARG A 151 4.81 -9.77 6.69
C ARG A 151 4.06 -10.32 7.89
N THR A 152 3.17 -9.55 8.53
CA THR A 152 2.61 -9.89 9.85
C THR A 152 1.52 -10.98 9.76
N ASN A 153 0.32 -10.60 9.32
CA ASN A 153 -0.83 -11.53 9.25
C ASN A 153 -1.10 -11.94 7.81
N ALA A 154 -1.30 -10.96 6.93
CA ALA A 154 -1.47 -11.21 5.51
C ALA A 154 -0.16 -10.92 4.79
N GLN A 155 0.51 -11.96 4.34
CA GLN A 155 1.73 -11.81 3.56
C GLN A 155 1.39 -11.45 2.12
N LEU A 156 1.77 -10.25 1.70
CA LEU A 156 1.52 -9.71 0.37
C LEU A 156 2.81 -9.09 -0.12
N ASP A 157 3.18 -9.35 -1.37
CA ASP A 157 4.32 -8.72 -2.03
C ASP A 157 3.86 -8.21 -3.41
N MET A 158 4.06 -6.91 -3.64
CA MET A 158 3.60 -6.27 -4.87
C MET A 158 4.41 -5.03 -5.24
N ASP A 159 4.59 -4.84 -6.54
CA ASP A 159 5.14 -3.60 -7.07
C ASP A 159 4.18 -2.42 -6.83
N ALA A 160 4.72 -1.32 -6.38
CA ALA A 160 4.05 -0.05 -6.21
C ALA A 160 4.69 1.02 -7.11
N VAL A 161 3.92 2.05 -7.43
CA VAL A 161 4.43 3.22 -8.14
C VAL A 161 3.97 4.47 -7.42
N ALA A 162 4.94 5.28 -7.01
CA ALA A 162 4.70 6.59 -6.44
C ALA A 162 4.80 7.65 -7.55
N LEU A 163 3.68 8.29 -7.87
CA LEU A 163 3.64 9.44 -8.78
C LEU A 163 3.55 10.73 -7.98
N ILE A 164 4.56 11.58 -8.15
CA ILE A 164 4.65 12.91 -7.57
C ILE A 164 4.66 13.91 -8.71
N SER A 165 3.67 14.80 -8.78
CA SER A 165 3.58 15.77 -9.88
C SER A 165 3.14 17.12 -9.35
N HIS A 166 3.87 18.16 -9.71
CA HIS A 166 3.51 19.53 -9.39
C HIS A 166 3.72 20.43 -10.60
N ALA A 167 2.77 21.35 -10.81
CA ALA A 167 2.79 22.32 -11.89
C ALA A 167 2.55 23.72 -11.32
N SER A 168 3.32 24.67 -11.81
CA SER A 168 3.26 26.07 -11.42
C SER A 168 3.44 26.96 -12.65
N PRO A 169 2.72 28.09 -12.74
CA PRO A 169 2.93 29.05 -13.83
C PRO A 169 4.28 29.77 -13.75
N LEU A 170 4.97 29.70 -12.61
CA LEU A 170 6.25 30.37 -12.40
C LEU A 170 7.42 29.40 -12.64
N PRO A 171 8.51 29.85 -13.28
CA PRO A 171 9.66 29.00 -13.54
C PRO A 171 10.39 28.62 -12.23
N ALA A 172 10.68 27.33 -12.04
CA ALA A 172 11.48 26.86 -10.90
C ALA A 172 12.90 26.47 -11.27
N ILE A 173 13.75 26.57 -10.25
CA ILE A 173 15.07 25.94 -10.20
C ILE A 173 15.07 24.73 -9.26
N SER A 174 14.18 24.70 -8.25
CA SER A 174 14.04 23.51 -7.41
C SER A 174 12.63 23.27 -6.92
N LEU A 175 12.31 21.99 -6.74
CA LEU A 175 11.04 21.50 -6.20
C LEU A 175 11.33 20.61 -5.00
N TYR A 176 10.76 20.94 -3.85
CA TYR A 176 10.74 20.07 -2.68
C TYR A 176 9.35 19.50 -2.56
N THR A 177 9.24 18.19 -2.43
CA THR A 177 7.97 17.51 -2.17
C THR A 177 8.10 16.58 -0.99
N VAL A 178 7.12 16.64 -0.10
CA VAL A 178 6.92 15.65 0.97
C VAL A 178 5.57 15.00 0.73
N CYS A 179 5.50 13.69 0.85
CA CYS A 179 4.26 12.93 0.68
C CYS A 179 4.28 11.63 1.46
N ASP A 180 3.11 11.01 1.60
CA ASP A 180 2.95 9.74 2.29
C ASP A 180 2.56 8.65 1.27
N LEU A 181 3.14 7.47 1.41
CA LEU A 181 2.79 6.29 0.63
C LEU A 181 1.73 5.47 1.38
N GLU A 182 0.47 5.70 1.06
CA GLU A 182 -0.66 4.99 1.66
C GLU A 182 -0.92 3.67 0.92
N LEU A 183 -0.92 2.56 1.67
CA LEU A 183 -1.35 1.27 1.14
C LEU A 183 -2.89 1.19 1.11
N SER A 184 -3.46 0.99 -0.08
CA SER A 184 -4.90 0.85 -0.29
C SER A 184 -5.24 -0.57 -0.74
N VAL A 185 -5.82 -1.32 0.18
CA VAL A 185 -6.29 -2.70 -0.03
C VAL A 185 -7.82 -2.67 -0.14
N LYS A 186 -8.39 -3.02 -1.31
CA LYS A 186 -9.85 -2.97 -1.52
C LYS A 186 -10.59 -4.17 -0.93
N SER A 187 -9.98 -5.35 -0.94
CA SER A 187 -10.56 -6.61 -0.49
C SER A 187 -9.73 -7.18 0.67
N PRO A 188 -10.37 -7.74 1.71
CA PRO A 188 -9.63 -8.29 2.84
C PRO A 188 -8.73 -9.42 2.36
N LEU A 189 -7.47 -9.39 2.80
CA LEU A 189 -6.46 -10.35 2.35
C LEU A 189 -6.69 -11.71 3.01
N ALA A 190 -6.43 -12.81 2.31
CA ALA A 190 -6.54 -14.13 2.92
C ALA A 190 -5.33 -14.39 3.84
N LEU A 191 -5.59 -14.97 5.03
CA LEU A 191 -4.52 -15.42 5.91
C LEU A 191 -3.83 -16.64 5.26
N THR A 192 -2.61 -16.44 4.80
CA THR A 192 -1.85 -17.47 4.09
C THR A 192 -0.46 -17.57 4.71
N THR A 193 0.09 -18.78 4.78
CA THR A 193 1.47 -19.01 5.23
C THR A 193 2.50 -18.65 4.17
N GLU A 194 2.06 -18.55 2.91
CA GLU A 194 2.87 -18.16 1.76
C GLU A 194 2.65 -16.69 1.40
N VAL A 195 3.70 -16.06 0.90
CA VAL A 195 3.64 -14.68 0.40
C VAL A 195 2.80 -14.64 -0.87
N GLN A 196 1.72 -13.87 -0.85
CA GLN A 196 0.89 -13.66 -2.02
C GLN A 196 1.54 -12.64 -2.96
N THR A 197 1.78 -13.04 -4.21
CA THR A 197 2.27 -12.15 -5.28
C THR A 197 1.23 -12.01 -6.40
N PRO A 198 0.08 -11.34 -6.15
CA PRO A 198 -1.04 -11.32 -7.09
C PRO A 198 -0.69 -10.68 -8.44
N TYR A 199 0.38 -9.88 -8.50
CA TYR A 199 0.79 -9.13 -9.69
C TYR A 199 2.14 -9.56 -10.28
N ALA A 200 2.66 -10.74 -9.92
CA ALA A 200 3.96 -11.22 -10.40
C ALA A 200 4.07 -11.28 -11.94
N SER A 201 2.99 -11.65 -12.64
CA SER A 201 2.93 -11.70 -14.11
C SER A 201 2.63 -10.34 -14.77
N ALA A 202 2.21 -9.35 -13.98
CA ALA A 202 1.71 -8.06 -14.45
C ALA A 202 2.33 -6.89 -13.67
N ALA A 203 3.67 -6.88 -13.59
CA ALA A 203 4.44 -5.78 -13.03
C ALA A 203 4.04 -4.43 -13.65
N VAL A 204 3.98 -3.37 -12.85
CA VAL A 204 3.55 -2.05 -13.35
C VAL A 204 4.54 -1.48 -14.35
N LEU A 205 5.83 -1.67 -14.08
CA LEU A 205 6.89 -1.35 -15.01
C LEU A 205 7.56 -2.65 -15.45
N ASN A 206 7.10 -3.21 -16.57
CA ASN A 206 7.75 -4.33 -17.20
C ASN A 206 8.60 -3.85 -18.39
N VAL A 207 9.91 -3.76 -18.18
CA VAL A 207 10.88 -3.27 -19.17
C VAL A 207 10.81 -4.05 -20.49
N SER A 208 10.53 -5.37 -20.46
CA SER A 208 10.47 -6.18 -21.68
C SER A 208 9.29 -5.84 -22.59
N ASN A 209 8.23 -5.25 -22.04
CA ASN A 209 7.00 -4.94 -22.76
C ASN A 209 6.99 -3.52 -23.32
N ILE A 210 8.02 -2.72 -23.05
CA ILE A 210 8.14 -1.34 -23.51
C ILE A 210 8.86 -1.36 -24.87
N ILE A 211 8.12 -1.09 -25.94
CA ILE A 211 8.63 -1.15 -27.32
C ILE A 211 8.56 0.22 -27.99
N HIS A 212 7.57 1.04 -27.61
CA HIS A 212 7.31 2.34 -28.22
C HIS A 212 7.43 3.49 -27.22
N ALA A 213 7.74 4.69 -27.71
CA ALA A 213 7.80 5.91 -26.89
C ALA A 213 6.47 6.19 -26.15
N ASN A 214 5.33 5.83 -26.76
CA ASN A 214 4.01 5.95 -26.14
C ASN A 214 3.79 5.04 -24.93
N ASP A 215 4.62 4.00 -24.75
CA ASP A 215 4.55 3.11 -23.60
C ASP A 215 5.13 3.75 -22.33
N LEU A 216 6.00 4.76 -22.48
CA LEU A 216 6.67 5.50 -21.39
C LEU A 216 5.83 6.64 -20.79
N ARG A 217 4.61 6.82 -21.31
CA ARG A 217 3.68 7.83 -20.85
C ARG A 217 3.22 7.56 -19.41
N LEU A 218 3.35 8.57 -18.55
CA LEU A 218 3.02 8.49 -17.12
C LEU A 218 1.57 8.03 -16.87
N GLU A 219 0.65 8.42 -17.76
CA GLU A 219 -0.77 8.09 -17.68
C GLU A 219 -1.01 6.57 -17.69
N ARG A 220 -0.20 5.81 -18.43
CA ARG A 220 -0.36 4.36 -18.50
C ARG A 220 -0.03 3.69 -17.18
N PHE A 221 1.01 4.14 -16.48
CA PHE A 221 1.38 3.59 -15.18
C PHE A 221 0.33 3.92 -14.12
N VAL A 222 -0.22 5.13 -14.14
CA VAL A 222 -1.34 5.53 -13.25
C VAL A 222 -2.57 4.67 -13.50
N LEU A 223 -2.94 4.45 -14.77
CA LEU A 223 -4.08 3.60 -15.12
C LEU A 223 -3.84 2.14 -14.74
N ALA A 224 -2.63 1.62 -14.95
CA ALA A 224 -2.26 0.27 -14.55
C ALA A 224 -2.35 0.06 -13.04
N GLN A 225 -1.80 0.99 -12.25
CA GLN A 225 -1.93 0.99 -10.78
C GLN A 225 -3.39 1.06 -10.34
N ASN A 226 -4.19 1.91 -10.96
CA ASN A 226 -5.58 2.11 -10.54
C ASN A 226 -6.51 0.92 -10.82
N ARG A 227 -6.17 0.08 -11.82
CA ARG A 227 -6.89 -1.17 -12.11
C ARG A 227 -6.65 -2.25 -11.06
N ARG A 228 -5.56 -2.17 -10.29
CA ARG A 228 -5.26 -3.15 -9.23
C ARG A 228 -6.26 -3.02 -8.08
N GLU A 229 -6.49 -4.15 -7.43
CA GLU A 229 -7.31 -4.23 -6.22
C GLU A 229 -6.51 -3.75 -5.01
N ASN A 230 -5.26 -4.20 -4.91
CA ASN A 230 -4.30 -3.79 -3.91
C ASN A 230 -3.26 -2.89 -4.57
N LYS A 231 -3.06 -1.70 -4.02
CA LYS A 231 -2.15 -0.70 -4.60
C LYS A 231 -1.62 0.21 -3.51
N ALA A 232 -0.42 0.74 -3.71
CA ALA A 232 0.08 1.86 -2.91
C ALA A 232 -0.15 3.17 -3.69
N ILE A 233 -0.64 4.19 -3.00
CA ILE A 233 -0.96 5.50 -3.58
C ILE A 233 -0.26 6.59 -2.79
N VAL A 234 0.21 7.62 -3.50
CA VAL A 234 0.81 8.78 -2.87
C VAL A 234 -0.30 9.72 -2.39
N ARG A 235 -0.24 10.12 -1.13
CA ARG A 235 -1.19 10.98 -0.45
C ARG A 235 -0.47 12.13 0.23
N GLN A 236 -1.26 13.15 0.61
CA GLN A 236 -0.78 14.31 1.36
C GLN A 236 0.44 14.99 0.71
N GLN A 237 0.42 15.16 -0.61
CA GLN A 237 1.52 15.80 -1.33
C GLN A 237 1.60 17.29 -0.96
N GLN A 238 2.70 17.67 -0.33
CA GLN A 238 3.04 19.05 -0.02
C GLN A 238 4.24 19.46 -0.86
N HIS A 239 4.10 20.58 -1.59
CA HIS A 239 5.12 21.04 -2.51
C HIS A 239 5.61 22.43 -2.10
N VAL A 240 6.93 22.61 -2.14
CA VAL A 240 7.58 23.93 -2.06
C VAL A 240 8.30 24.17 -3.37
N TRP A 241 7.82 25.15 -4.12
CA TRP A 241 8.32 25.53 -5.43
C TRP A 241 9.25 26.73 -5.31
N ILE A 242 10.54 26.53 -5.53
CA ILE A 242 11.54 27.59 -5.44
C ILE A 242 11.78 28.14 -6.84
N GLN A 243 11.41 29.41 -6.98
CA GLN A 243 11.52 30.15 -8.23
C GLN A 243 12.98 30.37 -8.59
N ASP A 244 13.23 30.48 -9.89
CA ASP A 244 14.54 30.87 -10.36
C ASP A 244 14.74 32.40 -10.27
N ALA A 245 15.61 32.82 -9.35
CA ALA A 245 15.96 34.22 -9.15
C ALA A 245 16.87 34.79 -10.27
N ASN A 246 17.63 33.93 -10.95
CA ASN A 246 18.65 34.35 -11.92
C ASN A 246 18.07 34.53 -13.34
N GLY A 247 16.80 34.16 -13.52
CA GLY A 247 16.11 34.26 -14.79
C GLY A 247 16.60 33.25 -15.85
N VAL A 248 15.88 33.23 -16.96
CA VAL A 248 16.00 32.20 -18.01
C VAL A 248 17.31 32.32 -18.83
N ALA A 249 18.04 33.44 -18.72
CA ALA A 249 19.17 33.81 -19.57
C ALA A 249 20.55 33.33 -19.07
N VAL A 250 20.64 32.68 -17.91
CA VAL A 250 21.93 32.23 -17.33
C VAL A 250 22.30 30.82 -17.81
N ALA A 251 23.57 30.61 -18.18
CA ALA A 251 24.10 29.31 -18.59
C ALA A 251 24.40 28.38 -17.41
N ASN A 252 24.40 27.07 -17.66
CA ASN A 252 24.74 26.01 -16.70
C ASN A 252 23.80 25.93 -15.48
N ARG A 253 22.50 26.11 -15.69
CA ARG A 253 21.47 25.95 -14.66
C ARG A 253 21.13 24.47 -14.48
N VAL A 254 20.81 24.07 -13.25
CA VAL A 254 20.42 22.71 -12.91
C VAL A 254 19.13 22.75 -12.10
N PHE A 255 18.12 22.02 -12.58
CA PHE A 255 16.90 21.79 -11.84
C PHE A 255 17.10 20.68 -10.83
N VAL A 256 16.73 20.92 -9.57
CA VAL A 256 16.82 19.94 -8.50
C VAL A 256 15.43 19.61 -7.94
N MET A 257 15.04 18.34 -8.01
CA MET A 257 13.82 17.84 -7.39
C MET A 257 14.17 16.96 -6.19
N ASN A 258 13.77 17.41 -5.01
CA ASN A 258 13.84 16.64 -3.78
C ASN A 258 12.45 16.09 -3.47
N ALA A 259 12.34 14.79 -3.30
CA ALA A 259 11.12 14.09 -2.96
C ALA A 259 11.35 13.20 -1.75
N THR A 260 10.61 13.44 -0.67
CA THR A 260 10.61 12.60 0.52
C THR A 260 9.27 11.89 0.61
N ILE A 261 9.32 10.57 0.62
CA ILE A 261 8.16 9.68 0.69
C ILE A 261 8.18 9.03 2.08
N ASN A 262 7.21 9.35 2.92
CA ASN A 262 7.02 8.71 4.21
C ASN A 262 6.20 7.44 4.04
N VAL A 263 6.47 6.43 4.87
CA VAL A 263 5.76 5.15 4.87
C VAL A 263 4.98 5.02 6.18
N PRO A 264 3.71 5.49 6.23
CA PRO A 264 2.91 5.38 7.44
C PRO A 264 2.43 3.95 7.69
N THR A 265 2.04 3.68 8.94
CA THR A 265 1.30 2.46 9.29
C THR A 265 -0.06 2.44 8.57
N ALA A 266 -0.38 1.32 7.92
CA ALA A 266 -1.64 1.13 7.20
C ALA A 266 -2.66 0.32 8.02
N ASP A 267 -3.93 0.70 7.89
CA ASP A 267 -5.06 -0.09 8.38
C ASP A 267 -5.43 -1.14 7.32
N ILE A 268 -5.11 -2.39 7.60
CA ILE A 268 -5.35 -3.52 6.68
C ILE A 268 -6.39 -4.43 7.32
N SER A 269 -7.13 -5.17 6.50
CA SER A 269 -8.03 -6.19 6.98
C SER A 269 -7.73 -7.54 6.33
N TYR A 270 -7.87 -8.61 7.11
CA TYR A 270 -7.69 -9.97 6.62
C TYR A 270 -8.92 -10.83 6.89
N ILE A 271 -9.07 -11.91 6.13
CA ILE A 271 -10.14 -12.89 6.27
C ILE A 271 -9.75 -13.86 7.39
N PRO A 272 -10.53 -13.95 8.49
CA PRO A 272 -10.21 -14.85 9.59
C PRO A 272 -10.33 -16.31 9.16
N THR A 273 -9.50 -17.16 9.76
CA THR A 273 -9.58 -18.61 9.56
C THR A 273 -10.78 -19.19 10.30
N PHE A 274 -11.25 -20.37 9.88
CA PHE A 274 -12.34 -21.07 10.56
C PHE A 274 -12.12 -21.19 12.08
N TYR A 275 -10.87 -21.48 12.50
CA TYR A 275 -10.53 -21.59 13.91
C TYR A 275 -10.64 -20.25 14.66
N GLN A 276 -10.12 -19.15 14.09
CA GLN A 276 -10.25 -17.82 14.70
C GLN A 276 -11.71 -17.40 14.81
N THR A 277 -12.52 -17.73 13.81
CA THR A 277 -13.95 -17.43 13.85
C THR A 277 -14.67 -18.26 14.92
N LEU A 278 -14.35 -19.54 15.04
CA LEU A 278 -14.87 -20.41 16.09
C LEU A 278 -14.44 -19.93 17.49
N GLN A 279 -13.20 -19.51 17.66
CA GLN A 279 -12.69 -18.94 18.91
C GLN A 279 -13.46 -17.68 19.30
N THR A 280 -13.66 -16.77 18.34
CA THR A 280 -14.41 -15.52 18.56
C THR A 280 -15.86 -15.80 18.95
N GLY A 281 -16.49 -16.77 18.28
CA GLY A 281 -17.83 -17.22 18.63
C GLY A 281 -17.92 -17.79 20.05
N TRP A 282 -16.95 -18.61 20.46
CA TRP A 282 -16.91 -19.18 21.81
C TRP A 282 -16.73 -18.12 22.91
N ILE A 283 -15.88 -17.12 22.68
CA ILE A 283 -15.69 -16.01 23.63
C ILE A 283 -17.01 -15.26 23.83
N GLN A 284 -17.77 -15.00 22.76
CA GLN A 284 -19.04 -14.30 22.85
C GLN A 284 -20.10 -15.09 23.63
N VAL A 285 -20.20 -16.39 23.40
CA VAL A 285 -21.08 -17.27 24.20
C VAL A 285 -20.66 -17.23 25.67
N SER A 286 -19.37 -17.28 25.96
CA SER A 286 -18.89 -17.22 27.35
C SER A 286 -19.29 -15.91 28.04
N CYS A 287 -19.18 -14.78 27.35
CA CYS A 287 -19.55 -13.47 27.87
C CYS A 287 -21.05 -13.30 28.09
N THR A 288 -21.91 -13.89 27.26
CA THR A 288 -23.37 -13.78 27.43
C THR A 288 -23.89 -14.61 28.61
N PHE A 289 -23.27 -15.76 28.90
CA PHE A 289 -23.65 -16.60 30.04
C PHE A 289 -22.99 -16.20 31.37
N GLY A 290 -21.86 -15.48 31.34
CA GLY A 290 -21.15 -15.03 32.55
C GLY A 290 -21.79 -13.86 33.32
N HIS A 291 -22.88 -13.28 32.81
CA HIS A 291 -23.61 -12.17 33.43
C HIS A 291 -24.95 -12.59 34.10
N GLY A 292 -25.21 -13.90 34.22
CA GLY A 292 -26.40 -14.47 34.88
C GLY A 292 -26.14 -14.96 36.29
#